data_AF-A0A8T8XCB9-F1
#
_entry.id   AF-A0A8T8XCB9-F1
#
_cell.length_a   1.000
_cell.length_b   1.000
_cell.length_c   1.000
_cell.angle_alpha   90.00
_cell.angle_beta   90.00
_cell.angle_gamma   90.00
#
_symmetry.space_group_name_H-M   'P 1'
#
loop_
_entity.id
_entity.type
_entity.pdbx_description
1 polymer ?
#
loop_
_entity_poly.entity_id
_entity_poly.type
_entity_poly.pdbx_seq_one_letter_code
_entity_poly.pdbx_strand_id
1 'polypeptide(L)'
;MSFRSSHRNPNPPHAIKPRASHPTRVNRWPRNEPSRTPRPTQALNASTPASMEYPLHILGDADAQVDFTHIDDLATFLVATVQHPAISANRTLNFVSDRISYNEIAALLERFSGRTVEKTVWPLEVMHRVKGKSVFPDEFWILVRGMQGAGRFVRPPGEVHNALFPGVEVRTFERYSGEMFERERK
;
A
#
# COMPACT_ATOMS: atom_id res chain seq x y z
N MET A 1 32.12 38.01 60.29
CA MET A 1 31.73 39.35 59.77
C MET A 1 31.28 39.19 58.34
N SER A 2 30.12 39.79 58.03
CA SER A 2 29.49 39.91 56.70
C SER A 2 30.31 40.84 55.79
N PHE A 3 30.31 40.61 54.47
CA PHE A 3 29.81 41.60 53.49
C PHE A 3 29.49 40.93 52.14
N ARG A 4 28.40 41.40 51.53
CA ARG A 4 27.75 40.94 50.28
C ARG A 4 28.30 41.65 49.04
N SER A 5 28.19 41.00 47.88
CA SER A 5 27.76 41.61 46.59
C SER A 5 27.46 40.46 45.61
N SER A 6 26.20 40.04 45.41
CA SER A 6 25.19 40.53 44.47
C SER A 6 25.47 40.28 42.97
N HIS A 7 25.05 39.11 42.48
CA HIS A 7 24.42 38.99 41.17
C HIS A 7 23.06 38.30 41.35
N ARG A 8 21.98 39.07 41.17
CA ARG A 8 20.60 38.56 41.12
C ARG A 8 20.34 38.03 39.72
N ASN A 9 20.01 36.75 39.63
CA ASN A 9 19.37 36.14 38.48
C ASN A 9 17.88 36.55 38.49
N PRO A 10 17.35 37.23 37.46
CA PRO A 10 15.95 37.64 37.44
C PRO A 10 15.14 36.55 36.75
N ASN A 11 14.61 35.59 37.51
CA ASN A 11 13.30 34.98 37.25
C ASN A 11 12.91 34.00 38.38
N PRO A 12 11.70 34.12 38.96
CA PRO A 12 11.25 33.25 40.05
C PRO A 12 10.90 31.84 39.56
N PRO A 13 10.97 30.81 40.42
CA PRO A 13 10.49 29.47 40.08
C PRO A 13 8.96 29.52 39.95
N HIS A 14 8.45 29.29 38.74
CA HIS A 14 7.02 29.19 38.50
C HIS A 14 6.46 27.98 39.25
N ALA A 15 5.54 28.26 40.19
CA ALA A 15 4.70 27.26 40.82
C ALA A 15 3.92 26.49 39.73
N ILE A 16 4.13 25.17 39.67
CA ILE A 16 3.36 24.27 38.82
C ILE A 16 1.94 24.23 39.39
N LYS A 17 1.01 24.95 38.77
CA LYS A 17 -0.42 24.80 39.03
C LYS A 17 -0.86 23.43 38.50
N PRO A 18 -1.67 22.63 39.23
CA PRO A 18 -2.20 21.39 38.69
C PRO A 18 -3.09 21.72 37.49
N ARG A 19 -2.71 21.23 36.32
CA ARG A 19 -3.51 21.37 35.11
C ARG A 19 -4.77 20.52 35.29
N ALA A 20 -5.93 21.17 35.35
CA ALA A 20 -7.21 20.49 35.34
C ALA A 20 -7.26 19.51 34.14
N SER A 21 -7.43 18.22 34.44
CA SER A 21 -7.59 17.16 33.45
C SER A 21 -8.90 17.38 32.69
N HIS A 22 -8.82 18.16 31.63
CA HIS A 22 -9.85 18.16 30.60
C HIS A 22 -9.65 16.88 29.80
N PRO A 23 -10.65 15.98 29.72
CA PRO A 23 -10.55 14.84 28.83
C PRO A 23 -10.30 15.39 27.43
N THR A 24 -9.17 15.00 26.84
CA THR A 24 -8.87 15.33 25.45
C THR A 24 -10.02 14.79 24.63
N ARG A 25 -10.78 15.70 24.02
CA ARG A 25 -11.81 15.34 23.04
C ARG A 25 -11.07 14.57 21.95
N VAL A 26 -11.18 13.24 21.98
CA VAL A 26 -10.75 12.37 20.89
C VAL A 26 -11.21 13.03 19.60
N ASN A 27 -10.26 13.23 18.68
CA ASN A 27 -10.55 13.73 17.35
C ASN A 27 -11.64 12.82 16.74
N ARG A 28 -12.88 13.28 16.81
CA ARG A 28 -13.99 12.65 16.12
C ARG A 28 -13.74 12.99 14.66
N TRP A 29 -13.23 12.02 13.91
CA TRP A 29 -13.20 12.07 12.46
C TRP A 29 -14.58 12.55 11.98
N PRO A 30 -14.65 13.56 11.09
CA PRO A 30 -15.93 13.92 10.50
C PRO A 30 -16.49 12.65 9.87
N ARG A 31 -17.72 12.31 10.25
CA ARG A 31 -18.45 11.24 9.60
C ARG A 31 -18.61 11.71 8.16
N ASN A 32 -17.89 11.10 7.23
CA ASN A 32 -18.12 11.31 5.81
C ASN A 32 -19.54 10.81 5.53
N GLU A 33 -20.52 11.71 5.63
CA GLU A 33 -21.79 11.48 4.95
C GLU A 33 -21.46 11.42 3.46
N PRO A 34 -21.81 10.34 2.76
CA PRO A 34 -21.59 10.28 1.33
C PRO A 34 -22.35 11.45 0.70
N SER A 35 -21.60 12.36 0.09
CA SER A 35 -22.15 13.43 -0.73
C SER A 35 -23.07 12.76 -1.75
N ARG A 36 -24.37 13.03 -1.68
CA ARG A 36 -25.37 12.55 -2.65
C ARG A 36 -25.24 13.20 -4.03
N THR A 37 -24.18 13.97 -4.25
CA THR A 37 -23.80 14.47 -5.57
C THR A 37 -22.90 13.41 -6.22
N PRO A 38 -23.34 12.77 -7.32
CA PRO A 38 -22.45 11.92 -8.09
C PRO A 38 -21.24 12.76 -8.50
N ARG A 39 -20.03 12.26 -8.20
CA ARG A 39 -18.80 12.78 -8.82
C ARG A 39 -19.05 12.76 -10.34
N PRO A 40 -18.64 13.80 -11.09
CA PRO A 40 -18.58 13.68 -12.53
C PRO A 40 -17.53 12.61 -12.83
N THR A 41 -18.00 11.37 -12.98
CA THR A 41 -17.32 10.36 -13.75
C THR A 41 -17.13 11.03 -15.11
N GLN A 42 -15.90 11.42 -15.43
CA GLN A 42 -15.56 11.58 -16.84
C GLN A 42 -15.86 10.21 -17.44
N ALA A 43 -17.02 10.13 -18.07
CA ALA A 43 -17.41 9.00 -18.85
C ALA A 43 -16.29 8.81 -19.88
N LEU A 44 -15.58 7.69 -19.77
CA LEU A 44 -14.97 7.04 -20.92
C LEU A 44 -16.14 6.67 -21.86
N ASN A 45 -16.71 7.67 -22.52
CA ASN A 45 -17.70 7.50 -23.57
C ASN A 45 -16.93 7.12 -24.82
N ALA A 46 -16.88 5.83 -25.10
CA ALA A 46 -17.26 5.29 -26.40
C ALA A 46 -17.29 3.77 -26.26
N SER A 47 -18.41 3.18 -26.67
CA SER A 47 -18.56 1.82 -27.17
C SER A 47 -17.25 1.22 -27.69
N THR A 48 -16.46 0.66 -26.78
CA THR A 48 -15.36 -0.22 -27.14
C THR A 48 -16.04 -1.58 -27.28
N PRO A 49 -16.04 -2.22 -28.46
CA PRO A 49 -16.47 -3.62 -28.52
C PRO A 49 -15.72 -4.34 -27.41
N ALA A 50 -16.41 -5.19 -26.63
CA ALA A 50 -15.78 -5.92 -25.53
C ALA A 50 -14.49 -6.54 -26.09
N SER A 51 -13.34 -5.93 -25.75
CA SER A 51 -12.09 -6.35 -26.35
C SER A 51 -11.91 -7.78 -25.89
N MET A 52 -11.69 -8.71 -26.82
CA MET A 52 -11.37 -10.08 -26.44
C MET A 52 -10.06 -10.13 -25.64
N GLU A 53 -9.35 -9.00 -25.56
CA GLU A 53 -8.03 -8.85 -24.96
C GLU A 53 -8.10 -7.98 -23.70
N TYR A 54 -7.29 -8.32 -22.70
CA TYR A 54 -7.03 -7.48 -21.53
C TYR A 54 -5.83 -6.58 -21.80
N PRO A 55 -5.97 -5.24 -21.75
CA PRO A 55 -4.81 -4.36 -21.84
C PRO A 55 -4.00 -4.41 -20.54
N LEU A 56 -2.69 -4.66 -20.65
CA LEU A 56 -1.75 -4.65 -19.53
C LEU A 56 -0.58 -3.70 -19.81
N HIS A 57 -0.59 -2.55 -19.15
CA HIS A 57 0.50 -1.58 -19.23
C HIS A 57 1.56 -1.86 -18.17
N ILE A 58 2.80 -2.05 -18.62
CA ILE A 58 3.98 -2.37 -17.82
C ILE A 58 4.97 -1.21 -17.96
N LEU A 59 5.64 -0.82 -16.88
CA LEU A 59 6.63 0.25 -16.89
C LEU A 59 7.97 -0.31 -16.46
N GLY A 60 8.94 -0.36 -17.37
CA GLY A 60 10.24 -0.99 -17.17
C GLY A 60 10.30 -2.42 -17.70
N ASP A 61 10.92 -3.31 -16.95
CA ASP A 61 11.09 -4.71 -17.29
C ASP A 61 9.83 -5.52 -16.91
N ALA A 62 9.33 -6.32 -17.86
CA ALA A 62 8.17 -7.19 -17.68
C ALA A 62 8.51 -8.48 -16.93
N ASP A 63 9.78 -8.88 -16.90
CA ASP A 63 10.30 -10.06 -16.20
C ASP A 63 10.83 -9.72 -14.80
N ALA A 64 10.88 -8.44 -14.43
CA ALA A 64 11.21 -8.02 -13.09
C ALA A 64 10.23 -8.62 -12.07
N GLN A 65 10.77 -9.29 -11.07
CA GLN A 65 10.01 -9.84 -9.95
C GLN A 65 9.51 -8.71 -9.04
N VAL A 66 8.28 -8.86 -8.54
CA VAL A 66 7.62 -7.88 -7.68
C VAL A 66 6.93 -8.60 -6.52
N ASP A 67 7.12 -8.08 -5.32
CA ASP A 67 6.38 -8.53 -4.14
C ASP A 67 4.98 -7.90 -4.13
N PHE A 68 3.97 -8.74 -4.07
CA PHE A 68 2.57 -8.35 -3.93
C PHE A 68 1.97 -8.90 -2.64
N THR A 69 0.99 -8.18 -2.12
CA THR A 69 0.30 -8.52 -0.89
C THR A 69 -1.20 -8.48 -1.11
N HIS A 70 -1.88 -9.59 -0.84
CA HIS A 70 -3.33 -9.64 -0.81
C HIS A 70 -3.84 -8.97 0.47
N ILE A 71 -4.88 -8.14 0.33
CA ILE A 71 -5.34 -7.27 1.43
C ILE A 71 -5.89 -8.06 2.62
N ASP A 72 -6.61 -9.16 2.39
CA ASP A 72 -7.17 -9.98 3.47
C ASP A 72 -6.08 -10.75 4.24
N ASP A 73 -5.02 -11.16 3.53
CA ASP A 73 -3.89 -11.86 4.14
C ASP A 73 -3.12 -10.88 5.03
N LEU A 74 -2.92 -9.63 4.55
CA LEU A 74 -2.32 -8.56 5.34
C LEU A 74 -3.16 -8.25 6.59
N ALA A 75 -4.48 -8.15 6.45
CA ALA A 75 -5.37 -7.95 7.59
C ALA A 75 -5.23 -9.07 8.63
N THR A 76 -5.18 -10.32 8.17
CA THR A 76 -4.99 -11.51 9.02
C THR A 76 -3.63 -11.47 9.72
N PHE A 77 -2.56 -11.14 9.00
CA PHE A 77 -1.22 -10.95 9.56
C PHE A 77 -1.18 -9.84 10.62
N LEU A 78 -1.83 -8.70 10.34
CA LEU A 78 -1.91 -7.58 11.28
C LEU A 78 -2.64 -7.98 12.57
N VAL A 79 -3.76 -8.69 12.48
CA VAL A 79 -4.47 -9.21 13.67
C VAL A 79 -3.57 -10.15 14.47
N ALA A 80 -2.86 -11.07 13.80
CA ALA A 80 -1.92 -11.97 14.46
C ALA A 80 -0.81 -11.20 15.21
N THR A 81 -0.30 -10.10 14.64
CA THR A 81 0.71 -9.28 15.32
C THR A 81 0.18 -8.68 16.63
N VAL A 82 -1.10 -8.32 16.70
CA VAL A 82 -1.73 -7.76 17.92
C VAL A 82 -1.98 -8.86 18.95
N GLN A 83 -2.37 -10.06 18.52
CA GLN A 83 -2.63 -11.20 19.40
C GLN A 83 -1.35 -11.79 20.01
N HIS A 84 -0.20 -11.56 19.38
CA HIS A 84 1.09 -12.12 19.79
C HIS A 84 2.16 -11.02 20.03
N PRO A 85 1.96 -10.11 21.00
CA PRO A 85 2.89 -9.01 21.27
C PRO A 85 4.28 -9.48 21.69
N ALA A 86 4.40 -10.66 22.30
CA ALA A 86 5.69 -11.27 22.62
C ALA A 86 6.57 -11.54 21.37
N ILE A 87 5.94 -11.67 20.20
CA ILE A 87 6.62 -11.90 18.92
C ILE A 87 6.80 -10.59 18.15
N SER A 88 5.85 -9.65 18.25
CA SER A 88 5.72 -8.51 17.33
C SER A 88 6.08 -7.14 17.92
N ALA A 89 6.03 -6.95 19.25
CA ALA A 89 6.15 -5.64 19.86
C ALA A 89 7.51 -4.99 19.55
N ASN A 90 7.48 -3.73 19.12
CA ASN A 90 8.66 -2.93 18.75
C ASN A 90 9.51 -3.54 17.63
N ARG A 91 8.91 -4.30 16.71
CA ARG A 91 9.59 -4.87 15.55
C ARG A 91 9.03 -4.33 14.25
N THR A 92 9.88 -4.25 13.24
CA THR A 92 9.49 -4.03 11.85
C THR A 92 9.30 -5.39 11.18
N LEU A 93 8.07 -5.69 10.75
CA LEU A 93 7.71 -6.95 10.12
C LEU A 93 7.15 -6.66 8.73
N ASN A 94 7.68 -7.33 7.69
CA ASN A 94 7.10 -7.28 6.35
C ASN A 94 6.36 -8.58 6.04
N PHE A 95 5.36 -8.46 5.18
CA PHE A 95 4.50 -9.55 4.76
C PHE A 95 4.29 -9.47 3.25
N VAL A 96 4.47 -10.60 2.56
CA VAL A 96 4.38 -10.71 1.10
C VAL A 96 3.48 -11.90 0.79
N SER A 97 2.44 -11.73 0.00
CA SER A 97 1.58 -12.86 -0.39
C SER A 97 2.19 -13.63 -1.56
N ASP A 98 2.78 -12.93 -2.52
CA ASP A 98 3.39 -13.56 -3.70
C ASP A 98 4.55 -12.73 -4.27
N ARG A 99 5.45 -13.40 -4.97
CA ARG A 99 6.54 -12.79 -5.73
C ARG A 99 6.44 -13.26 -7.17
N ILE A 100 6.07 -12.33 -8.05
CA ILE A 100 5.70 -12.65 -9.43
C ILE A 100 6.00 -11.46 -10.36
N SER A 101 6.29 -11.74 -11.62
CA SER A 101 6.48 -10.73 -12.68
C SER A 101 5.18 -10.39 -13.41
N TYR A 102 5.19 -9.32 -14.20
CA TYR A 102 4.03 -8.96 -15.03
C TYR A 102 3.78 -9.96 -16.17
N ASN A 103 4.83 -10.60 -16.70
CA ASN A 103 4.68 -11.66 -17.69
C ASN A 103 3.97 -12.90 -17.10
N GLU A 104 4.30 -13.27 -15.87
CA GLU A 104 3.63 -14.37 -15.17
C GLU A 104 2.18 -14.00 -14.81
N ILE A 105 1.91 -12.76 -14.39
CA ILE A 105 0.53 -12.27 -14.20
C ILE A 105 -0.28 -12.35 -15.50
N ALA A 106 0.30 -11.94 -16.64
CA ALA A 106 -0.35 -12.04 -17.94
C ALA A 106 -0.70 -13.50 -18.26
N ALA A 107 0.23 -14.44 -18.08
CA ALA A 107 -0.01 -15.86 -18.32
C ALA A 107 -1.13 -16.43 -17.44
N LEU A 108 -1.22 -16.01 -16.16
CA LEU A 108 -2.30 -16.42 -15.26
C LEU A 108 -3.66 -15.87 -15.72
N LEU A 109 -3.71 -14.60 -16.14
CA LEU A 109 -4.93 -14.00 -16.68
C LEU A 109 -5.39 -14.76 -17.92
N GLU A 110 -4.50 -15.03 -18.87
CA GLU A 110 -4.84 -15.77 -20.09
C GLU A 110 -5.35 -17.18 -19.77
N ARG A 111 -4.65 -17.89 -18.89
CA ARG A 111 -4.98 -19.26 -18.51
C ARG A 111 -6.35 -19.37 -17.83
N PHE A 112 -6.66 -18.49 -16.90
CA PHE A 112 -7.91 -18.60 -16.13
C PHE A 112 -9.11 -17.92 -16.80
N SER A 113 -8.90 -16.90 -17.62
CA SER A 113 -9.99 -16.21 -18.32
C SER A 113 -10.29 -16.77 -19.71
N GLY A 114 -9.32 -17.44 -20.36
CA GLY A 114 -9.40 -17.83 -21.77
C GLY A 114 -9.29 -16.67 -22.77
N ARG A 115 -8.96 -15.46 -22.31
CA ARG A 115 -8.80 -14.23 -23.11
C ARG A 115 -7.33 -13.88 -23.25
N THR A 116 -6.93 -13.26 -24.36
CA THR A 116 -5.54 -12.83 -24.58
C THR A 116 -5.20 -11.59 -23.74
N VAL A 117 -3.92 -11.38 -23.44
CA VAL A 117 -3.43 -10.16 -22.78
C VAL A 117 -2.58 -9.34 -23.74
N GLU A 118 -3.04 -8.13 -24.05
CA GLU A 118 -2.28 -7.16 -24.84
C GLU A 118 -1.32 -6.39 -23.93
N LYS A 119 -0.02 -6.72 -24.01
CA LYS A 119 1.02 -6.07 -23.19
C LYS A 119 1.59 -4.84 -23.88
N THR A 120 1.56 -3.70 -23.19
CA THR A 120 2.31 -2.49 -23.59
C THR A 120 3.42 -2.24 -22.58
N VAL A 121 4.68 -2.33 -23.00
CA VAL A 121 5.84 -2.05 -22.14
C VAL A 121 6.35 -0.64 -22.41
N TRP A 122 6.30 0.21 -21.39
CA TRP A 122 6.81 1.57 -21.41
C TRP A 122 8.23 1.61 -20.81
N PRO A 123 9.15 2.38 -21.41
CA PRO A 123 10.48 2.54 -20.85
C PRO A 123 10.45 3.38 -19.55
N LEU A 124 11.37 3.11 -18.60
CA LEU A 124 11.39 3.77 -17.28
C LEU A 124 11.53 5.29 -17.38
N GLU A 125 12.14 5.80 -18.43
CA GLU A 125 12.33 7.23 -18.71
C GLU A 125 10.99 7.99 -18.82
N VAL A 126 9.88 7.28 -19.06
CA VAL A 126 8.52 7.85 -19.03
C VAL A 126 8.18 8.42 -17.66
N MET A 127 8.76 7.89 -16.57
CA MET A 127 8.57 8.39 -15.20
C MET A 127 8.89 9.89 -15.08
N HIS A 128 9.92 10.37 -15.77
CA HIS A 128 10.36 11.77 -15.69
C HIS A 128 9.44 12.74 -16.45
N ARG A 129 8.52 12.21 -17.27
CA ARG A 129 7.67 13.01 -18.16
C ARG A 129 6.30 13.30 -17.58
N VAL A 130 5.90 12.62 -16.50
CA VAL A 130 4.60 12.86 -15.88
C VAL A 130 4.72 14.00 -14.87
N LYS A 131 3.97 15.08 -15.16
CA LYS A 131 3.77 16.22 -14.26
C LYS A 131 2.30 16.25 -13.85
N GLY A 132 2.01 15.97 -12.58
CA GLY A 132 0.65 15.75 -12.09
C GLY A 132 -0.14 17.04 -11.85
N LYS A 133 -1.45 17.03 -12.16
CA LYS A 133 -2.45 18.04 -11.74
C LYS A 133 -3.49 17.46 -10.74
N SER A 134 -3.30 16.23 -10.28
CA SER A 134 -4.26 15.45 -9.48
C SER A 134 -4.07 15.65 -7.96
N VAL A 135 -5.15 15.44 -7.19
CA VAL A 135 -5.20 15.57 -5.71
C VAL A 135 -4.43 14.45 -4.99
N PHE A 136 -4.22 13.33 -5.69
CA PHE A 136 -3.17 12.34 -5.40
C PHE A 136 -2.17 12.42 -6.55
N PRO A 137 -0.85 12.58 -6.32
CA PRO A 137 0.06 12.78 -7.43
C PRO A 137 0.09 11.52 -8.29
N ASP A 138 -0.38 11.59 -9.55
CA ASP A 138 -0.23 10.47 -10.51
C ASP A 138 1.23 10.01 -10.60
N GLU A 139 2.15 10.95 -10.37
CA GLU A 139 3.58 10.77 -10.17
C GLU A 139 3.93 9.70 -9.11
N PHE A 140 3.17 9.59 -8.01
CA PHE A 140 3.38 8.57 -6.99
C PHE A 140 3.17 7.16 -7.53
N TRP A 141 2.06 6.93 -8.25
CA TRP A 141 1.76 5.59 -8.79
C TRP A 141 2.72 5.21 -9.93
N ILE A 142 3.17 6.20 -10.69
CA ILE A 142 4.20 5.99 -11.73
C ILE A 142 5.56 5.69 -11.10
N LEU A 143 5.89 6.33 -9.98
CA LEU A 143 7.08 5.99 -9.20
C LEU A 143 7.02 4.55 -8.68
N VAL A 144 5.90 4.14 -8.08
CA VAL A 144 5.71 2.78 -7.58
C VAL A 144 5.85 1.76 -8.73
N ARG A 145 5.14 1.97 -9.84
CA ARG A 145 5.22 1.08 -11.02
C ARG A 145 6.63 1.05 -11.62
N GLY A 146 7.32 2.17 -11.64
CA GLY A 146 8.70 2.26 -12.10
C GLY A 146 9.67 1.50 -11.19
N MET A 147 9.49 1.57 -9.88
CA MET A 147 10.25 0.74 -8.93
C MET A 147 9.98 -0.76 -9.12
N GLN A 148 8.73 -1.13 -9.42
CA GLN A 148 8.32 -2.50 -9.72
C GLN A 148 9.03 -3.02 -10.97
N GLY A 149 8.91 -2.35 -12.12
CA GLY A 149 9.60 -2.80 -13.34
C GLY A 149 11.10 -2.49 -13.39
N ALA A 150 11.67 -1.84 -12.38
CA ALA A 150 13.12 -1.83 -12.16
C ALA A 150 13.60 -3.04 -11.35
N GLY A 151 12.70 -3.95 -10.93
CA GLY A 151 13.02 -5.08 -10.05
C GLY A 151 13.40 -4.68 -8.63
N ARG A 152 13.06 -3.45 -8.22
CA ARG A 152 13.44 -2.87 -6.91
C ARG A 152 12.32 -3.00 -5.87
N PHE A 153 11.18 -3.55 -6.27
CA PHE A 153 10.03 -3.77 -5.39
C PHE A 153 10.02 -5.20 -4.83
N VAL A 154 11.19 -5.65 -4.38
CA VAL A 154 11.42 -6.98 -3.83
C VAL A 154 12.09 -6.82 -2.48
N ARG A 155 11.56 -7.49 -1.46
CA ARG A 155 12.16 -7.51 -0.13
C ARG A 155 13.25 -8.58 -0.05
N PRO A 156 14.37 -8.29 0.62
CA PRO A 156 15.36 -9.30 0.93
C PRO A 156 14.68 -10.50 1.64
N PRO A 157 15.08 -11.74 1.35
CA PRO A 157 14.45 -12.92 1.96
C PRO A 157 14.41 -12.88 3.50
N GLY A 158 15.44 -12.31 4.15
CA GLY A 158 15.51 -12.15 5.60
C GLY A 158 14.57 -11.08 6.18
N GLU A 159 13.89 -10.31 5.34
CA GLU A 159 12.96 -9.26 5.75
C GLU A 159 11.49 -9.67 5.58
N VAL A 160 11.19 -10.85 5.05
CA VAL A 160 9.82 -11.38 4.87
C VAL A 160 9.47 -12.31 6.03
N HIS A 161 8.37 -12.02 6.72
CA HIS A 161 8.05 -12.60 8.03
C HIS A 161 6.77 -13.45 8.04
N ASN A 162 6.37 -13.98 6.88
CA ASN A 162 5.12 -14.75 6.74
C ASN A 162 5.02 -15.92 7.72
N ALA A 163 6.14 -16.56 8.06
CA ALA A 163 6.18 -17.75 8.91
C ALA A 163 6.07 -17.47 10.43
N LEU A 164 6.01 -16.20 10.86
CA LEU A 164 5.95 -15.89 12.30
C LEU A 164 4.64 -16.32 12.98
N PHE A 165 3.55 -16.45 12.20
CA PHE A 165 2.23 -16.75 12.72
C PHE A 165 1.65 -17.96 11.96
N PRO A 166 1.62 -19.16 12.58
CA PRO A 166 1.24 -20.39 11.90
C PRO A 166 -0.17 -20.41 11.28
N GLY A 167 -1.07 -19.53 11.74
CA GLY A 167 -2.44 -19.40 11.21
C GLY A 167 -2.59 -18.39 10.06
N VAL A 168 -1.52 -17.72 9.64
CA VAL A 168 -1.56 -16.77 8.53
C VAL A 168 -1.14 -17.48 7.25
N GLU A 169 -2.10 -17.71 6.37
CA GLU A 169 -1.84 -18.23 5.02
C GLU A 169 -1.66 -17.09 4.01
N VAL A 170 -0.87 -17.35 2.98
CA VAL A 170 -0.70 -16.45 1.84
C VAL A 170 -1.52 -16.94 0.64
N ARG A 171 -2.11 -15.98 -0.07
CA ARG A 171 -2.80 -16.19 -1.34
C ARG A 171 -1.90 -15.72 -2.47
N THR A 172 -1.41 -16.67 -3.26
CA THR A 172 -0.68 -16.38 -4.50
C THR A 172 -1.60 -15.76 -5.55
N PHE A 173 -1.02 -15.10 -6.55
CA PHE A 173 -1.76 -14.65 -7.73
C PHE A 173 -2.46 -15.80 -8.42
N GLU A 174 -1.82 -16.97 -8.52
CA GLU A 174 -2.43 -18.16 -9.11
C GLU A 174 -3.71 -18.57 -8.36
N ARG A 175 -3.64 -18.70 -7.03
CA ARG A 175 -4.81 -19.04 -6.21
C ARG A 175 -5.90 -17.96 -6.35
N TYR A 176 -5.52 -16.69 -6.28
CA TYR A 176 -6.46 -15.58 -6.43
C TYR A 176 -7.17 -15.58 -7.79
N SER A 177 -6.42 -15.74 -8.88
CA SER A 177 -6.98 -15.78 -10.24
C SER A 177 -7.93 -16.97 -10.41
N GLY A 178 -7.56 -18.16 -9.92
CA GLY A 178 -8.45 -19.32 -9.93
C GLY A 178 -9.77 -19.06 -9.20
N GLU A 179 -9.69 -18.58 -7.95
CA GLU A 179 -10.88 -18.23 -7.15
C GLU A 179 -11.74 -17.16 -7.83
N MET A 180 -11.13 -16.15 -8.46
CA MET A 180 -11.83 -15.06 -9.15
C MET A 180 -12.64 -15.55 -10.35
N PHE A 181 -12.00 -16.27 -11.28
CA PHE A 181 -12.66 -16.74 -12.50
C PHE A 181 -13.57 -17.96 -12.28
N GLU A 182 -13.43 -18.69 -11.17
CA GLU A 182 -14.45 -19.65 -10.74
C GLU A 182 -15.74 -18.97 -10.29
N ARG A 183 -15.65 -17.84 -9.58
CA ARG A 183 -16.84 -17.08 -9.15
C ARG A 183 -17.60 -16.47 -10.32
N GLU A 184 -16.90 -16.01 -11.36
CA GLU A 184 -17.53 -15.42 -12.55
C GLU A 184 -18.26 -16.45 -13.44
N ARG A 185 -17.93 -17.74 -13.31
CA ARG A 185 -18.57 -18.84 -14.06
C ARG A 185 -19.84 -19.38 -13.39
N LYS A 186 -20.13 -18.98 -12.15
CA LYS A 186 -21.31 -19.40 -11.39
C LYS A 186 -22.39 -18.33 -11.46
#